data_AF-A0A832R5E8-F1
#
_entry.id   AF-A0A832R5E8-F1
#
_cell.length_a   1.000
_cell.length_b   1.000
_cell.length_c   1.000
_cell.angle_alpha   90.00
_cell.angle_beta   90.00
_cell.angle_gamma   90.00
#
_symmetry.space_group_name_H-M   'P 1'
#
loop_
_entity.id
_entity.type
_entity.pdbx_description
1 polymer ?
#
loop_
_entity_poly.entity_id
_entity_poly.type
_entity_poly.pdbx_seq_one_letter_code
_entity_poly.pdbx_strand_id
1 'polypeptide(L)'
;MAQGFVLSGFVDNVIIWAILALALFCFIVEFSLLLSSCEPLWKERVRGWLKVMPILLSALPLLGLLGTIAGLMETFRSMALSSGLDQQGLLSSGIADALITTQLGLIMVIPGIMLFTFIRYRYREKAEERAVP
;
A
#
# COMPACT_ATOMS: atom_id res chain seq x y z
N MET A 1 -30.39 0.34 1.28
CA MET A 1 -29.86 -0.01 2.62
C MET A 1 -28.76 -1.08 2.60
N ALA A 2 -28.32 -1.62 1.44
CA ALA A 2 -27.23 -2.60 1.37
C ALA A 2 -25.80 -2.01 1.37
N GLN A 3 -25.65 -0.68 1.20
CA GLN A 3 -24.34 -0.02 1.12
C GLN A 3 -23.64 0.18 2.48
N GLY A 4 -24.35 0.06 3.61
CA GLY A 4 -23.77 0.27 4.94
C GLY A 4 -23.06 -0.96 5.54
N PHE A 5 -23.47 -2.17 5.17
CA PHE A 5 -22.93 -3.42 5.72
C PHE A 5 -21.60 -3.83 5.06
N VAL A 6 -21.48 -3.58 3.75
CA VAL A 6 -20.24 -3.76 2.99
C VAL A 6 -19.10 -2.92 3.61
N LEU A 7 -19.39 -1.66 3.96
CA LEU A 7 -18.39 -0.77 4.56
C LEU A 7 -18.07 -1.11 6.02
N SER A 8 -19.02 -1.61 6.83
CA SER A 8 -18.74 -1.95 8.23
C SER A 8 -17.84 -3.19 8.36
N GLY A 9 -18.13 -4.25 7.61
CA GLY A 9 -17.28 -5.46 7.60
C GLY A 9 -15.91 -5.22 6.94
N PHE A 10 -15.84 -4.28 5.99
CA PHE A 10 -14.61 -3.85 5.31
C PHE A 10 -13.70 -3.02 6.22
N VAL A 11 -14.24 -2.02 6.94
CA VAL A 11 -13.48 -1.13 7.85
C VAL A 11 -12.97 -1.86 9.11
N ASP A 12 -13.61 -2.97 9.49
CA ASP A 12 -13.15 -3.83 10.59
C ASP A 12 -11.94 -4.70 10.20
N ASN A 13 -11.55 -4.75 8.91
CA ASN A 13 -10.37 -5.50 8.49
C ASN A 13 -9.09 -4.79 8.90
N VAL A 14 -8.42 -5.36 9.91
CA VAL A 14 -7.06 -5.00 10.35
C VAL A 14 -6.07 -4.88 9.17
N ILE A 15 -6.28 -5.63 8.09
CA ILE A 15 -5.45 -5.60 6.89
C ILE A 15 -5.47 -4.22 6.20
N ILE A 16 -6.64 -3.56 6.12
CA ILE A 16 -6.75 -2.24 5.47
C ILE A 16 -6.03 -1.20 6.30
N TRP A 17 -6.21 -1.23 7.62
CA TRP A 17 -5.48 -0.36 8.53
C TRP A 17 -3.97 -0.60 8.46
N ALA A 18 -3.53 -1.85 8.30
CA ALA A 18 -2.12 -2.18 8.09
C ALA A 18 -1.59 -1.61 6.74
N ILE A 19 -2.35 -1.72 5.65
CA ILE A 19 -2.01 -1.13 4.35
C ILE A 19 -1.91 0.39 4.46
N LEU A 20 -2.91 1.04 5.07
CA LEU A 20 -2.93 2.50 5.25
C LEU A 20 -1.78 2.97 6.14
N ALA A 21 -1.52 2.29 7.26
CA ALA A 21 -0.43 2.63 8.18
C ALA A 21 0.94 2.47 7.50
N LEU A 22 1.16 1.38 6.76
CA LEU A 22 2.40 1.15 6.03
C LEU A 22 2.59 2.16 4.89
N ALA A 23 1.52 2.45 4.13
CA ALA A 23 1.54 3.45 3.07
C ALA A 23 1.85 4.84 3.64
N LEU A 24 1.16 5.24 4.71
CA LEU A 24 1.39 6.51 5.41
C LEU A 24 2.82 6.60 5.92
N PHE A 25 3.34 5.53 6.54
CA PHE A 25 4.72 5.48 7.01
C PHE A 25 5.71 5.69 5.84
N CYS A 26 5.49 5.03 4.70
CA CYS A 26 6.30 5.22 3.50
C CYS A 26 6.26 6.67 3.00
N PHE A 27 5.06 7.25 2.89
CA PHE A 27 4.89 8.65 2.48
C PHE A 27 5.56 9.63 3.45
N ILE A 28 5.41 9.43 4.76
CA ILE A 28 6.03 10.28 5.78
C ILE A 28 7.55 10.19 5.67
N VAL A 29 8.13 9.01 5.47
CA VAL A 29 9.58 8.85 5.33
C VAL A 29 10.07 9.54 4.07
N GLU A 30 9.41 9.34 2.93
CA GLU A 30 9.77 10.00 1.67
C GLU A 30 9.63 11.52 1.75
N PHE A 31 8.57 12.02 2.39
CA PHE A 31 8.33 13.45 2.58
C PHE A 31 9.31 14.08 3.56
N SER A 32 9.62 13.39 4.65
CA SER A 32 10.66 13.78 5.62
C SER A 32 12.02 13.80 4.95
N LEU A 33 12.26 12.85 4.03
CA LEU A 33 13.41 12.91 3.17
C LEU A 33 13.31 14.21 2.34
N LEU A 34 12.32 14.35 1.48
CA LEU A 34 12.22 15.47 0.54
C LEU A 34 12.45 16.86 1.16
N LEU A 35 11.83 17.13 2.33
CA LEU A 35 12.00 18.38 3.08
C LEU A 35 13.40 18.59 3.66
N SER A 36 14.11 17.51 4.01
CA SER A 36 15.46 17.54 4.58
C SER A 36 16.56 17.80 3.53
N SER A 37 16.19 18.19 2.29
CA SER A 37 17.11 18.54 1.19
C SER A 37 18.12 19.65 1.52
N CYS A 38 17.88 20.42 2.60
CA CYS A 38 18.71 21.55 3.03
C CYS A 38 19.84 21.13 4.02
N GLU A 39 19.80 19.93 4.60
CA GLU A 39 20.83 19.52 5.57
C GLU A 39 22.07 18.90 4.90
N PRO A 40 23.29 19.19 5.41
CA PRO A 40 24.53 18.61 4.90
C PRO A 40 24.61 17.08 5.07
N LEU A 41 23.87 16.50 6.01
CA LEU A 41 23.79 15.05 6.29
C LEU A 41 22.77 14.30 5.41
N TRP A 42 22.12 14.99 4.47
CA TRP A 42 21.12 14.43 3.55
C TRP A 42 21.58 13.13 2.86
N LYS A 43 22.80 13.14 2.31
CA LYS A 43 23.33 12.05 1.48
C LYS A 43 23.48 10.73 2.25
N GLU A 44 23.93 10.81 3.51
CA GLU A 44 24.14 9.63 4.35
C GLU A 44 22.81 8.98 4.75
N ARG A 45 21.82 9.80 5.07
CA ARG A 45 20.46 9.33 5.40
C ARG A 45 19.80 8.65 4.22
N VAL A 46 19.80 9.31 3.05
CA VAL A 46 19.20 8.79 1.81
C VAL A 46 19.86 7.48 1.38
N ARG A 47 21.19 7.34 1.55
CA ARG A 47 21.92 6.11 1.22
C ARG A 47 21.38 4.90 1.98
N GLY A 48 21.03 5.05 3.26
CA GLY A 48 20.43 3.98 4.06
C GLY A 48 19.06 3.57 3.54
N TRP A 49 18.19 4.56 3.30
CA TRP A 49 16.81 4.33 2.86
C TRP A 49 16.68 3.86 1.41
N LEU A 50 17.69 4.10 0.56
CA LEU A 50 17.67 3.71 -0.85
C LEU A 50 17.52 2.20 -1.07
N LYS A 51 17.99 1.37 -0.13
CA LYS A 51 17.87 -0.09 -0.19
C LYS A 51 16.54 -0.60 0.39
N VAL A 52 16.00 0.13 1.36
CA VAL A 52 14.85 -0.30 2.18
C VAL A 52 13.53 0.12 1.55
N MET A 53 13.45 1.36 1.04
CA MET A 53 12.23 1.91 0.43
C MET A 53 11.63 1.08 -0.71
N PRO A 54 12.40 0.55 -1.68
CA PRO A 54 11.83 -0.28 -2.75
C PRO A 54 11.13 -1.54 -2.22
N ILE A 55 11.67 -2.12 -1.14
CA ILE A 55 11.12 -3.33 -0.51
C ILE A 55 9.79 -2.99 0.17
N LEU A 56 9.71 -1.88 0.90
CA LEU A 56 8.46 -1.42 1.52
C LEU A 56 7.41 -1.08 0.46
N LEU A 57 7.77 -0.36 -0.59
CA LEU A 57 6.87 -0.04 -1.70
C LEU A 57 6.35 -1.31 -2.38
N SER A 58 7.21 -2.31 -2.59
CA SER A 58 6.80 -3.59 -3.18
C SER A 58 5.89 -4.40 -2.25
N ALA A 59 5.94 -4.17 -0.93
CA ALA A 59 5.07 -4.83 0.04
C ALA A 59 3.61 -4.31 0.00
N LEU A 60 3.37 -3.04 -0.37
CA LEU A 60 2.02 -2.45 -0.48
C LEU A 60 1.08 -3.25 -1.40
N PRO A 61 1.42 -3.51 -2.68
CA PRO A 61 0.54 -4.28 -3.57
C PRO A 61 0.43 -5.74 -3.16
N LEU A 62 1.48 -6.33 -2.58
CA LEU A 62 1.44 -7.69 -2.04
C LEU A 62 0.46 -7.82 -0.86
N LEU A 63 0.40 -6.81 0.02
CA LEU A 63 -0.60 -6.74 1.08
C LEU A 63 -2.02 -6.54 0.54
N GLY A 64 -2.18 -5.78 -0.54
CA GLY A 64 -3.47 -5.63 -1.23
C GLY A 64 -4.00 -6.96 -1.79
N LEU A 65 -3.10 -7.79 -2.34
CA LEU A 65 -3.39 -9.15 -2.79
C LEU A 65 -3.68 -10.09 -1.62
N LEU A 66 -2.95 -9.97 -0.50
CA LEU A 66 -3.28 -10.73 0.70
C LEU A 66 -4.71 -10.41 1.18
N GLY A 67 -5.12 -9.15 1.09
CA GLY A 67 -6.49 -8.71 1.39
C GLY A 67 -7.56 -9.37 0.51
N THR A 68 -7.29 -9.60 -0.79
CA THR A 68 -8.26 -10.30 -1.64
C THR A 68 -8.42 -11.75 -1.23
N ILE A 69 -7.32 -12.44 -0.91
CA ILE A 69 -7.35 -13.82 -0.46
C ILE A 69 -8.16 -13.93 0.84
N ALA A 70 -7.92 -13.03 1.80
CA ALA A 70 -8.65 -13.00 3.06
C ALA A 70 -10.16 -12.72 2.86
N GLY A 71 -10.52 -11.76 2.01
CA GLY A 71 -11.92 -11.43 1.72
C GLY A 71 -12.66 -12.55 1.00
N LEU A 72 -12.02 -13.21 0.03
CA LEU A 72 -12.59 -14.37 -0.65
C LEU A 72 -12.76 -15.56 0.32
N MET A 73 -11.81 -15.78 1.23
CA MET A 73 -11.93 -16.81 2.25
C MET A 73 -13.16 -16.60 3.16
N GLU A 74 -13.39 -15.37 3.63
CA GLU A 74 -14.56 -15.08 4.47
C GLU A 74 -15.88 -15.23 3.69
N THR A 75 -15.87 -14.86 2.40
CA THR A 75 -17.01 -15.05 1.50
C THR A 75 -17.35 -16.53 1.34
N PHE A 76 -16.36 -17.40 1.10
CA PHE A 76 -16.62 -18.84 1.00
C PHE A 76 -17.06 -19.45 2.34
N ARG A 77 -16.55 -18.93 3.47
CA ARG A 77 -16.96 -19.37 4.81
C ARG A 77 -18.42 -19.02 5.10
N SER A 78 -18.86 -17.81 4.75
CA SER A 78 -20.24 -17.38 4.93
C SER A 78 -21.20 -18.18 4.04
N MET A 79 -20.81 -18.47 2.81
CA MET A 79 -21.55 -19.34 1.91
C MET A 79 -21.74 -20.77 2.41
N ALA A 80 -20.70 -21.35 3.04
CA ALA A 80 -20.75 -22.70 3.59
C ALA A 80 -21.70 -22.81 4.79
N LEU A 81 -21.90 -21.70 5.53
CA LEU A 81 -22.83 -21.61 6.65
C LEU A 81 -24.26 -21.27 6.20
N SER A 82 -24.42 -20.61 5.04
CA SER A 82 -25.72 -20.22 4.50
C SER A 82 -26.31 -21.29 3.59
N SER A 83 -27.32 -22.00 4.08
CA SER A 83 -28.13 -22.96 3.31
C SER A 83 -29.28 -22.24 2.59
N GLY A 84 -29.04 -21.54 1.47
CA GLY A 84 -30.12 -20.78 0.82
C GLY A 84 -29.84 -20.23 -0.59
N LEU A 85 -30.92 -19.82 -1.26
CA LEU A 85 -31.00 -19.34 -2.66
C LEU A 85 -30.23 -18.02 -2.94
N ASP A 86 -29.60 -17.40 -1.95
CA ASP A 86 -28.90 -16.10 -2.07
C ASP A 86 -27.36 -16.21 -2.14
N GLN A 87 -26.83 -17.42 -2.38
CA GLN A 87 -25.39 -17.65 -2.52
C GLN A 87 -24.74 -16.82 -3.64
N GLN A 88 -25.48 -16.53 -4.71
CA GLN A 88 -24.97 -15.76 -5.85
C GLN A 88 -24.80 -14.27 -5.53
N GLY A 89 -25.68 -13.69 -4.70
CA GLY A 89 -25.56 -12.32 -4.22
C GLY A 89 -24.38 -12.16 -3.27
N LEU A 90 -24.25 -13.08 -2.31
CA LEU A 90 -23.14 -13.14 -1.35
C LEU A 90 -21.77 -13.24 -2.04
N LEU A 91 -21.64 -14.15 -3.02
CA LEU A 91 -20.43 -14.29 -3.83
C LEU A 91 -20.05 -12.99 -4.53
N SER A 92 -21.01 -12.39 -5.25
CA SER A 92 -20.77 -11.22 -6.07
C SER A 92 -20.35 -10.01 -5.22
N SER A 93 -20.98 -9.85 -4.05
CA SER A 93 -20.59 -8.82 -3.08
C SER A 93 -19.21 -9.08 -2.50
N GLY A 94 -18.92 -10.31 -2.07
CA GLY A 94 -17.63 -10.66 -1.47
C GLY A 94 -16.43 -10.52 -2.41
N ILE A 95 -16.62 -10.81 -3.70
CA ILE A 95 -15.61 -10.56 -4.73
C ILE A 95 -15.39 -9.04 -4.92
N ALA A 96 -16.47 -8.25 -4.97
CA ALA A 96 -16.35 -6.80 -5.10
C ALA A 96 -15.54 -6.20 -3.93
N ASP A 97 -15.83 -6.64 -2.71
CA ASP A 97 -15.15 -6.16 -1.50
C ASP A 97 -13.66 -6.55 -1.50
N ALA A 98 -13.35 -7.78 -1.89
CA ALA A 98 -11.98 -8.23 -2.07
C ALA A 98 -11.21 -7.37 -3.08
N LEU A 99 -11.82 -7.03 -4.22
CA LEU A 99 -11.14 -6.24 -5.26
C LEU A 99 -10.80 -4.82 -4.82
N ILE A 100 -11.60 -4.21 -3.94
CA ILE A 100 -11.32 -2.86 -3.42
C ILE A 100 -10.00 -2.84 -2.64
N THR A 101 -9.65 -3.88 -1.89
CA THR A 101 -8.37 -3.91 -1.12
C THR A 101 -7.15 -3.88 -2.04
N THR A 102 -7.22 -4.57 -3.19
CA THR A 102 -6.16 -4.52 -4.20
C THR A 102 -6.09 -3.17 -4.89
N GLN A 103 -7.25 -2.60 -5.23
CA GLN A 103 -7.32 -1.25 -5.80
C GLN A 103 -6.65 -0.23 -4.87
N LEU A 104 -6.92 -0.30 -3.56
CA LEU A 104 -6.30 0.57 -2.56
C LEU A 104 -4.78 0.38 -2.48
N GLY A 105 -4.28 -0.86 -2.46
CA GLY A 105 -2.84 -1.13 -2.44
C GLY A 105 -2.11 -0.55 -3.66
N LEU A 106 -2.74 -0.60 -4.84
CA LEU A 106 -2.19 -0.01 -6.07
C LEU A 106 -2.26 1.52 -6.07
N ILE A 107 -3.37 2.11 -5.65
CA ILE A 107 -3.52 3.57 -5.57
C ILE A 107 -2.48 4.16 -4.59
N MET A 108 -2.15 3.43 -3.51
CA MET A 108 -1.16 3.88 -2.55
C MET A 108 0.29 3.72 -3.04
N VAL A 109 0.62 2.65 -3.78
CA VAL A 109 2.01 2.40 -4.19
C VAL A 109 2.49 3.31 -5.33
N ILE A 110 1.59 3.67 -6.27
CA ILE A 110 1.93 4.48 -7.44
C ILE A 110 2.57 5.83 -7.03
N PRO A 111 1.95 6.65 -6.17
CA PRO A 111 2.55 7.91 -5.76
C PRO A 111 3.86 7.72 -4.96
N GLY A 112 3.99 6.64 -4.18
CA GLY A 112 5.24 6.34 -3.46
C GLY A 112 6.40 6.03 -4.41
N ILE A 113 6.17 5.21 -5.44
CA ILE A 113 7.23 4.94 -6.44
C ILE A 113 7.63 6.22 -7.20
N MET A 114 6.68 7.10 -7.51
CA MET A 114 6.99 8.39 -8.14
C MET A 114 7.90 9.26 -7.26
N LEU A 115 7.56 9.43 -5.98
CA LEU A 115 8.37 10.20 -5.04
C LEU A 115 9.76 9.56 -4.83
N PHE A 116 9.81 8.25 -4.63
CA PHE A 116 11.07 7.52 -4.48
C PHE A 116 12.00 7.69 -5.69
N THR A 117 11.45 7.63 -6.90
CA THR A 117 12.22 7.83 -8.14
C THR A 117 12.77 9.25 -8.23
N PHE A 118 11.99 10.25 -7.83
CA PHE A 118 12.44 11.64 -7.76
C PHE A 118 13.61 11.83 -6.77
N ILE A 119 13.50 11.23 -5.56
CA ILE A 119 14.57 11.27 -4.55
C ILE A 119 15.84 10.59 -5.07
N ARG A 120 15.70 9.43 -5.73
CA ARG A 120 16.83 8.71 -6.35
C ARG A 120 17.53 9.53 -7.42
N TYR A 121 16.78 10.23 -8.26
CA TYR A 121 17.33 11.11 -9.29
C TYR A 121 18.19 12.23 -8.65
N ARG A 122 17.64 12.95 -7.66
CA ARG A 122 18.37 13.99 -6.91
C ARG A 122 19.61 13.46 -6.17
N TYR A 123 19.55 12.23 -5.66
CA TYR A 123 20.72 11.61 -5.01
C TYR A 123 21.85 11.34 -6.01
N ARG A 124 21.52 10.87 -7.22
CA ARG A 124 22.50 10.58 -8.28
C ARG A 124 23.18 11.84 -8.79
N GLU A 125 22.40 12.89 -9.06
CA GLU A 125 22.91 14.20 -9.50
C GLU A 125 23.97 14.74 -8.53
N LYS A 126 23.66 14.82 -7.23
CA LYS A 126 24.61 15.26 -6.21
C LYS A 126 25.78 14.30 -5.97
N ALA A 127 25.70 13.04 -6.42
CA ALA A 127 26.79 12.08 -6.31
C ALA A 127 27.80 12.27 -7.46
N GLU A 128 27.31 12.58 -8.66
CA GLU A 128 28.11 12.82 -9.86
C GLU A 128 28.90 14.15 -9.77
N GLU A 129 28.32 15.21 -9.21
CA GLU A 129 29.02 16.49 -8.95
C GLU A 129 30.27 16.36 -8.07
N ARG A 130 30.36 15.33 -7.21
CA ARG A 130 31.52 15.08 -6.34
C ARG A 130 32.61 14.25 -7.03
N ALA A 131 32.30 13.66 -8.19
CA ALA A 131 33.20 12.82 -8.96
C ALA A 131 33.95 13.60 -10.05
N VAL A 132 33.63 14.88 -10.24
CA VAL A 132 34.39 15.78 -11.11
C VAL A 132 35.53 16.39 -10.27
N PRO A 133 36.81 16.09 -10.59
CA PRO A 133 37.99 16.59 -9.87
C PRO A 133 38.29 18.06 -10.13
#